data_AF-A0A382VMG5-F1
#
_entry.id   AF-A0A382VMG5-F1
#
_cell.length_a   1.000
_cell.length_b   1.000
_cell.length_c   1.000
_cell.angle_alpha   90.00
_cell.angle_beta   90.00
_cell.angle_gamma   90.00
#
_symmetry.space_group_name_H-M   'P 1'
#
loop_
_entity.id
_entity.type
_entity.pdbx_description
1 polymer ?
#
loop_
_entity_poly.entity_id
_entity_poly.type
_entity_poly.pdbx_seq_one_letter_code
_entity_poly.pdbx_strand_id
1 'polypeptide(L)'
;MSKLIPKSNNVWIFGAWYGNRYSDNTSYLFEYIHREKLPIKAIWLSNKNKIISHLRSKGYRAFNKNSIFGFYYGCRAAVSFVNCGYSDVNMYAIGKSLKVQLWHGIPLKKIKYDDEINENKPHNPYYNRVKSALLFIFPFLNDNWDFIISSSEDVSQRMASAFRVDLDKIIETGYPRMDKILSPKDELLNIFPEKKDWKQFSKIILYAPTHRREGRGGASLFDSMDYLKFNEILSNENAAMFIK
;
A
#
# COMPACT_ATOMS: atom_id res chain seq x y z
N MET A 1 16.95 4.46 20.39
CA MET A 1 15.87 5.20 21.11
C MET A 1 14.53 4.49 21.12
N SER A 2 14.01 3.97 20.00
CA SER A 2 12.67 3.31 19.98
C SER A 2 12.52 2.12 20.93
N LYS A 3 13.61 1.40 21.24
CA LYS A 3 13.59 0.29 22.21
C LYS A 3 13.44 0.73 23.68
N LEU A 4 13.64 2.00 24.02
CA LEU A 4 13.53 2.49 25.40
C LEU A 4 12.15 3.07 25.73
N ILE A 5 11.34 3.36 24.71
CA ILE A 5 10.02 3.94 24.89
C ILE A 5 9.00 2.80 25.09
N PRO A 6 8.20 2.80 26.17
CA PRO A 6 7.20 1.77 26.41
C PRO A 6 6.10 1.82 25.35
N LYS A 7 5.61 0.64 24.96
CA LYS A 7 4.49 0.51 24.03
C LYS A 7 3.17 0.89 24.69
N SER A 8 2.25 1.40 23.88
CA SER A 8 0.87 1.65 24.26
C SER A 8 0.02 0.60 23.57
N ASN A 9 -0.71 -0.21 24.35
CA ASN A 9 -1.49 -1.35 23.84
C ASN A 9 -2.55 -0.95 22.81
N ASN A 10 -3.00 0.30 22.83
CA ASN A 10 -4.04 0.83 21.96
C ASN A 10 -3.54 1.79 20.86
N VAL A 11 -2.23 1.99 20.67
CA VAL A 11 -1.73 2.89 19.60
C VAL A 11 -1.33 2.07 18.39
N TRP A 12 -2.02 2.31 17.27
CA TRP A 12 -1.71 1.68 15.98
C TRP A 12 -1.30 2.76 14.98
N ILE A 13 -0.25 2.49 14.20
CA ILE A 13 0.22 3.42 13.16
C ILE A 13 0.02 2.82 11.78
N PHE A 14 -0.20 3.70 10.82
CA PHE A 14 -0.50 3.36 9.43
C PHE A 14 0.32 4.23 8.49
N GLY A 15 0.75 3.65 7.37
CA GLY A 15 1.37 4.39 6.27
C GLY A 15 1.26 3.59 4.97
N ALA A 16 1.39 4.29 3.84
CA ALA A 16 1.34 3.66 2.53
C ALA A 16 2.30 4.34 1.54
N TRP A 17 2.84 3.55 0.61
CA TRP A 17 3.62 4.03 -0.54
C TRP A 17 4.74 4.99 -0.15
N TYR A 18 5.66 4.55 0.70
CA TYR A 18 6.80 5.31 1.24
C TYR A 18 6.38 6.53 2.10
N GLY A 19 5.13 6.52 2.57
CA GLY A 19 4.48 7.62 3.27
C GLY A 19 3.93 8.69 2.31
N ASN A 20 3.90 8.44 1.01
CA ASN A 20 3.51 9.44 0.01
C ASN A 20 2.04 9.40 -0.37
N ARG A 21 1.29 8.39 0.05
CA ARG A 21 -0.14 8.23 -0.28
C ARG A 21 -0.97 7.94 0.96
N TYR A 22 -2.25 8.27 0.86
CA TYR A 22 -3.32 7.79 1.72
C TYR A 22 -4.24 6.97 0.83
N SER A 23 -4.01 5.67 0.78
CA SER A 23 -4.63 4.78 -0.19
C SER A 23 -4.38 3.32 0.18
N ASP A 24 -5.00 2.43 -0.60
CA ASP A 24 -4.75 0.98 -0.57
C ASP A 24 -5.20 0.33 0.75
N ASN A 25 -4.86 -0.93 0.96
CA ASN A 25 -5.33 -1.73 2.11
C ASN A 25 -5.20 -1.02 3.46
N THR A 26 -4.10 -0.30 3.68
CA THR A 26 -3.85 0.43 4.93
C THR A 26 -4.83 1.57 5.19
N SER A 27 -5.28 2.31 4.16
CA SER A 27 -6.26 3.38 4.36
C SER A 27 -7.64 2.82 4.69
N TYR A 28 -8.05 1.72 4.05
CA TYR A 28 -9.34 1.10 4.31
C TYR A 28 -9.40 0.51 5.73
N LEU A 29 -8.35 -0.16 6.19
CA LEU A 29 -8.26 -0.63 7.58
C LEU A 29 -8.24 0.53 8.58
N PHE A 30 -7.51 1.60 8.26
CA PHE A 30 -7.51 2.83 9.07
C PHE A 30 -8.91 3.43 9.20
N GLU A 31 -9.65 3.55 8.09
CA GLU A 31 -11.02 4.08 8.09
C GLU A 31 -11.99 3.18 8.83
N TYR A 32 -11.86 1.86 8.67
CA TYR A 32 -12.65 0.86 9.40
C TYR A 32 -12.59 1.08 10.91
N ILE A 33 -11.38 1.27 11.47
CA ILE A 33 -11.19 1.51 12.91
C ILE A 33 -11.97 2.73 13.40
N HIS A 34 -12.01 3.79 12.61
CA HIS A 34 -12.74 5.02 12.96
C HIS A 34 -14.25 4.85 12.80
N ARG A 35 -14.69 4.20 11.72
CA ARG A 35 -16.10 3.95 11.44
C ARG A 35 -16.74 3.08 12.53
N GLU A 36 -16.08 1.99 12.89
CA GLU A 36 -16.54 1.07 13.95
C GLU A 36 -16.24 1.59 15.36
N LYS A 37 -15.63 2.79 15.49
CA LYS A 37 -15.29 3.42 16.78
C LYS A 37 -14.52 2.49 17.72
N LEU A 38 -13.61 1.68 17.17
CA LEU A 38 -12.81 0.78 17.98
C LEU A 38 -11.99 1.59 19.00
N PRO A 39 -11.72 1.05 20.21
CA PRO A 39 -10.97 1.75 21.27
C PRO A 39 -9.46 1.81 20.96
N ILE A 40 -9.10 2.09 19.71
CA ILE A 40 -7.76 2.16 19.16
C ILE A 40 -7.45 3.61 18.79
N LYS A 41 -6.30 4.10 19.27
CA LYS A 41 -5.71 5.35 18.83
C LYS A 41 -4.96 5.09 17.52
N ALA A 42 -5.70 5.10 16.41
CA ALA A 42 -5.15 4.99 15.06
C ALA A 42 -4.48 6.31 14.62
N ILE A 43 -3.29 6.19 14.03
CA ILE A 43 -2.47 7.34 13.64
C ILE A 43 -1.90 7.12 12.23
N TRP A 44 -2.17 8.06 11.34
CA TRP A 44 -1.60 8.05 10.00
C TRP A 44 -0.26 8.78 9.95
N LEU A 45 0.76 8.15 9.38
CA LEU A 45 2.07 8.75 9.15
C LEU A 45 2.28 8.98 7.65
N SER A 46 2.69 10.18 7.27
CA SER A 46 2.94 10.55 5.87
C SER A 46 4.14 11.48 5.73
N ASN A 47 4.71 11.57 4.53
CA ASN A 47 5.67 12.59 4.14
C ASN A 47 5.01 13.83 3.50
N LYS A 48 3.73 13.74 3.13
CA LYS A 48 3.05 14.78 2.35
C LYS A 48 2.14 15.61 3.25
N ASN A 49 2.47 16.88 3.40
CA ASN A 49 1.68 17.83 4.19
C ASN A 49 0.22 17.94 3.68
N LYS A 50 -0.01 17.85 2.36
CA LYS A 50 -1.37 17.83 1.80
C LYS A 50 -2.23 16.68 2.35
N ILE A 51 -1.65 15.48 2.46
CA ILE A 51 -2.33 14.31 3.03
C ILE A 51 -2.59 14.53 4.52
N ILE A 52 -1.58 15.00 5.25
CA ILE A 52 -1.69 15.25 6.69
C ILE A 52 -2.79 16.27 6.99
N SER A 53 -2.81 17.40 6.28
CA SER A 53 -3.83 18.43 6.43
C SER A 53 -5.22 17.91 6.07
N HIS A 54 -5.36 17.14 4.99
CA HIS A 54 -6.63 16.54 4.58
C HIS A 54 -7.19 15.55 5.61
N LEU A 55 -6.34 14.71 6.18
CA LEU A 55 -6.76 13.77 7.23
C LEU A 55 -7.13 14.50 8.52
N ARG A 56 -6.35 15.52 8.90
CA ARG A 56 -6.67 16.36 10.06
C ARG A 56 -7.96 17.12 9.91
N SER A 57 -8.30 17.62 8.71
CA SER A 57 -9.59 18.28 8.46
C SER A 57 -10.78 17.33 8.59
N LYS A 58 -10.56 16.02 8.49
CA LYS A 58 -11.56 14.96 8.77
C LYS A 58 -11.59 14.54 10.25
N GLY A 59 -10.82 15.18 11.11
CA GLY A 59 -10.70 14.83 12.54
C GLY A 59 -9.72 13.69 12.83
N TYR A 60 -8.99 13.20 11.83
CA TYR A 60 -8.04 12.11 12.01
C TYR A 60 -6.70 12.58 12.56
N ARG A 61 -6.04 11.69 13.32
CA ARG A 61 -4.67 11.92 13.80
C ARG A 61 -3.67 11.57 12.70
N ALA A 62 -3.11 12.59 12.06
CA ALA A 62 -2.05 12.42 11.07
C ALA A 62 -0.81 13.25 11.41
N PHE A 63 0.38 12.71 11.18
CA PHE A 63 1.65 13.41 11.43
C PHE A 63 2.66 13.16 10.32
N ASN A 64 3.63 14.05 10.22
CA ASN A 64 4.78 13.78 9.38
C ASN A 64 5.58 12.63 10.01
N LYS A 65 5.90 11.57 9.24
CA LYS A 65 6.55 10.37 9.78
C LYS A 65 7.94 10.65 10.40
N ASN A 66 8.62 11.69 9.93
CA ASN A 66 9.94 12.12 10.41
C ASN A 66 9.88 13.25 11.44
N SER A 67 8.68 13.74 11.79
CA SER A 67 8.53 14.72 12.88
C SER A 67 8.70 14.07 14.26
N ILE A 68 8.92 14.90 15.28
CA ILE A 68 8.98 14.46 16.68
C ILE A 68 7.74 13.64 17.06
N PHE A 69 6.54 14.11 16.69
CA PHE A 69 5.29 13.37 16.94
C PHE A 69 5.20 12.07 16.15
N GLY A 70 5.62 12.07 14.88
CA GLY A 70 5.66 10.85 14.06
C GLY A 70 6.59 9.79 14.65
N PHE A 71 7.78 10.20 15.07
CA PHE A 71 8.75 9.34 15.74
C PHE A 71 8.23 8.84 17.11
N TYR A 72 7.67 9.74 17.93
CA TYR A 72 7.08 9.41 19.22
C TYR A 72 5.97 8.36 19.10
N TYR A 73 5.02 8.58 18.20
CA TYR A 73 3.92 7.65 18.00
C TYR A 73 4.38 6.33 17.38
N GLY A 74 5.33 6.36 16.45
CA GLY A 74 5.93 5.11 15.95
C GLY A 74 6.61 4.30 17.05
N CYS A 75 7.35 4.97 17.95
CA CYS A 75 7.99 4.32 19.08
C CYS A 75 6.98 3.72 20.06
N ARG A 76 5.83 4.36 20.28
CA ARG A 76 4.77 3.87 21.18
C ARG A 76 3.81 2.87 20.55
N ALA A 77 3.77 2.76 19.23
CA ALA A 77 2.80 1.92 18.52
C ALA A 77 2.93 0.44 18.91
N ALA A 78 1.84 -0.18 19.38
CA ALA A 78 1.75 -1.62 19.54
C ALA A 78 1.82 -2.31 18.17
N VAL A 79 1.11 -1.78 17.17
CA VAL A 79 1.03 -2.34 15.82
C VAL A 79 1.38 -1.29 14.77
N SER A 80 2.16 -1.71 13.75
CA SER A 80 2.50 -0.91 12.57
C SER A 80 1.97 -1.60 11.33
N PHE A 81 0.99 -0.97 10.67
CA PHE A 81 0.43 -1.42 9.41
C PHE A 81 1.08 -0.69 8.24
N VAL A 82 1.61 -1.45 7.29
CA VAL A 82 2.27 -0.94 6.09
C VAL A 82 1.78 -1.67 4.85
N ASN A 83 2.01 -1.10 3.68
CA ASN A 83 1.50 -1.56 2.39
C ASN A 83 2.62 -1.99 1.43
N CYS A 84 3.75 -1.27 1.45
CA CYS A 84 4.91 -1.53 0.59
C CYS A 84 6.09 -2.06 1.41
N GLY A 85 6.30 -1.52 2.61
CA GLY A 85 7.46 -1.83 3.45
C GLY A 85 7.58 -0.88 4.63
N TYR A 86 8.61 -1.03 5.45
CA TYR A 86 8.82 -0.17 6.63
C TYR A 86 8.96 1.32 6.30
N SER A 87 9.39 1.63 5.09
CA SER A 87 9.51 2.99 4.58
C SER A 87 8.17 3.71 4.44
N ASP A 88 7.04 3.01 4.53
CA ASP A 88 5.72 3.63 4.62
C ASP A 88 5.56 4.49 5.88
N VAL A 89 6.26 4.09 6.95
CA VAL A 89 6.34 4.78 8.22
C VAL A 89 7.81 5.15 8.51
N ASN A 90 8.13 5.51 9.75
CA ASN A 90 9.51 5.71 10.16
C ASN A 90 10.11 4.38 10.63
N MET A 91 10.94 3.76 9.79
CA MET A 91 11.56 2.45 10.06
C MET A 91 12.33 2.40 11.39
N TYR A 92 12.90 3.53 11.83
CA TYR A 92 13.66 3.63 13.07
C TYR A 92 12.78 3.65 14.33
N ALA A 93 11.50 3.96 14.17
CA ALA A 93 10.53 4.08 15.26
C ALA A 93 9.80 2.76 15.56
N ILE A 94 9.72 1.83 14.60
CA ILE A 94 8.86 0.65 14.67
C ILE A 94 9.55 -0.62 15.19
N GLY A 95 10.77 -0.50 15.74
CA GLY A 95 11.59 -1.67 16.12
C GLY A 95 10.88 -2.68 17.03
N LYS A 96 10.05 -2.21 17.97
CA LYS A 96 9.31 -3.03 18.94
C LYS A 96 7.81 -3.22 18.61
N SER A 97 7.29 -2.62 17.55
CA SER A 97 5.87 -2.84 17.19
C SER A 97 5.72 -4.17 16.48
N LEU A 98 4.56 -4.79 16.64
CA LEU A 98 4.10 -5.87 15.76
C LEU A 98 3.88 -5.28 14.36
N LYS A 99 4.54 -5.85 13.36
CA LYS A 99 4.61 -5.35 11.98
C LYS A 99 3.72 -6.19 11.09
N VAL A 100 2.65 -5.57 10.60
CA VAL A 100 1.68 -6.21 9.70
C VAL A 100 1.84 -5.63 8.30
N GLN A 101 2.15 -6.49 7.35
CA GLN A 101 2.23 -6.16 5.93
C GLN A 101 0.88 -6.42 5.27
N LEU A 102 0.24 -5.35 4.80
CA LEU A 102 -1.04 -5.43 4.09
C LEU A 102 -0.90 -5.66 2.58
N TRP A 103 0.33 -5.48 2.06
CA TRP A 103 0.66 -5.60 0.64
C TRP A 103 -0.25 -4.75 -0.28
N HIS A 104 -0.06 -4.85 -1.59
CA HIS A 104 -0.75 -3.99 -2.56
C HIS A 104 -1.47 -4.79 -3.67
N GLY A 105 -1.71 -6.08 -3.44
CA GLY A 105 -2.54 -6.93 -4.29
C GLY A 105 -1.89 -8.27 -4.64
N ILE A 106 -2.64 -9.07 -5.40
CA ILE A 106 -2.20 -10.40 -5.83
C ILE A 106 -0.99 -10.27 -6.75
N PRO A 107 0.16 -10.89 -6.43
CA PRO A 107 1.32 -10.86 -7.30
C PRO A 107 1.08 -11.74 -8.54
N LEU A 108 1.06 -11.10 -9.71
CA LEU A 108 1.07 -11.79 -11.00
C LEU A 108 2.51 -12.09 -11.49
N LYS A 109 3.43 -11.16 -11.22
CA LYS A 109 4.87 -11.34 -11.47
C LYS A 109 5.52 -11.93 -10.22
N LYS A 110 6.65 -12.62 -10.40
CA LYS A 110 7.52 -12.98 -9.28
C LYS A 110 7.97 -11.69 -8.57
N ILE A 111 8.05 -11.72 -7.25
CA ILE A 111 8.32 -10.56 -6.40
C ILE A 111 9.35 -10.94 -5.33
N LYS A 112 10.05 -9.93 -4.79
CA LYS A 112 10.98 -10.11 -3.67
C LYS A 112 11.98 -11.23 -3.97
N TYR A 113 12.12 -12.21 -3.08
CA TYR A 113 13.09 -13.29 -3.24
C TYR A 113 12.79 -14.25 -4.39
N ASP A 114 11.56 -14.24 -4.92
CA ASP A 114 11.22 -15.02 -6.12
C ASP A 114 11.61 -14.28 -7.41
N ASP A 115 11.83 -12.95 -7.37
CA ASP A 115 12.30 -12.18 -8.52
C ASP A 115 13.83 -12.29 -8.66
N GLU A 116 14.27 -13.43 -9.16
CA GLU A 116 15.69 -13.72 -9.37
C GLU A 116 16.36 -12.75 -10.37
N ILE A 117 15.58 -12.11 -11.25
CA ILE A 117 16.13 -11.22 -12.29
C ILE A 117 16.50 -9.85 -11.71
N ASN A 118 15.66 -9.31 -10.83
CA ASN A 118 15.89 -7.98 -10.24
C ASN A 118 16.54 -8.04 -8.86
N GLU A 119 16.21 -9.02 -8.02
CA GLU A 119 16.81 -9.15 -6.69
C GLU A 119 18.16 -9.87 -6.71
N ASN A 120 18.37 -10.86 -7.58
CA ASN A 120 19.67 -11.55 -7.71
C ASN A 120 20.59 -10.95 -8.79
N LYS A 121 20.41 -9.67 -9.16
CA LYS A 121 21.45 -8.99 -9.94
C LYS A 121 22.78 -9.14 -9.18
N PRO A 122 23.89 -9.53 -9.83
CA PRO A 122 25.16 -9.68 -9.14
C PRO A 122 25.58 -8.32 -8.57
N HIS A 123 25.34 -8.13 -7.28
CA HIS A 123 25.86 -6.98 -6.56
C HIS A 123 27.34 -7.24 -6.29
N ASN A 124 28.16 -6.19 -6.36
CA ASN A 124 29.58 -6.28 -6.02
C ASN A 124 29.72 -7.00 -4.65
N PRO A 125 30.60 -8.00 -4.48
CA PRO A 125 30.77 -8.70 -3.21
C PRO A 125 31.05 -7.77 -2.03
N TYR A 126 31.64 -6.60 -2.27
CA TYR A 126 31.76 -5.52 -1.29
C TYR A 126 30.40 -4.99 -0.80
N TYR A 127 29.44 -4.78 -1.70
CA TYR A 127 28.08 -4.37 -1.34
C TYR A 127 27.40 -5.39 -0.43
N ASN A 128 27.52 -6.69 -0.73
CA ASN A 128 26.92 -7.73 0.11
C ASN A 128 27.55 -7.77 1.50
N ARG A 129 28.88 -7.60 1.62
CA ARG A 129 29.56 -7.48 2.92
C ARG A 129 29.10 -6.26 3.70
N VAL A 130 29.02 -5.09 3.06
CA VAL A 130 28.55 -3.85 3.69
C VAL A 130 27.10 -3.98 4.13
N LYS A 131 26.21 -4.54 3.29
CA LYS A 131 24.81 -4.81 3.62
C LYS A 131 24.69 -5.73 4.82
N SER A 132 25.41 -6.86 4.83
CA SER A 132 25.39 -7.79 5.97
C SER A 132 25.91 -7.15 7.26
N ALA A 133 26.99 -6.36 7.19
CA ALA A 133 27.50 -5.62 8.35
C ALA A 133 26.48 -4.59 8.88
N LEU A 134 25.83 -3.84 7.98
CA LEU A 134 24.78 -2.89 8.34
C LEU A 134 23.57 -3.58 8.96
N LEU A 135 23.14 -4.73 8.43
CA LEU A 135 22.03 -5.51 9.00
C LEU A 135 22.41 -6.13 10.35
N PHE A 136 23.67 -6.52 10.54
CA PHE A 136 24.16 -6.99 11.83
C PHE A 136 24.14 -5.88 12.90
N ILE A 137 24.60 -4.67 12.55
CA ILE A 137 24.61 -3.51 13.45
C ILE A 137 23.20 -2.95 13.67
N PHE A 138 22.37 -2.95 12.61
CA PHE A 138 21.04 -2.37 12.57
C PHE A 138 20.01 -3.40 12.09
N PRO A 139 19.70 -4.44 12.90
CA PRO A 139 18.80 -5.52 12.49
C PRO A 139 17.37 -5.06 12.21
N PHE A 140 16.98 -3.88 12.71
CA PHE A 140 15.69 -3.26 12.38
C PHE A 140 15.57 -2.76 10.93
N LEU A 141 16.68 -2.74 10.18
CA LEU A 141 16.68 -2.45 8.74
C LEU A 141 16.30 -3.68 7.90
N ASN A 142 16.31 -4.88 8.49
CA ASN A 142 15.85 -6.07 7.80
C ASN A 142 14.31 -6.12 7.81
N ASP A 143 13.70 -6.36 6.66
CA ASP A 143 12.25 -6.56 6.54
C ASP A 143 11.87 -7.90 7.22
N ASN A 144 11.56 -7.85 8.52
CA ASN A 144 11.00 -8.98 9.27
C ASN A 144 9.51 -8.72 9.57
N TRP A 145 8.63 -9.55 9.02
CA TRP A 145 7.18 -9.39 9.17
C TRP A 145 6.67 -10.31 10.26
N ASP A 146 5.87 -9.76 11.18
CA ASP A 146 5.17 -10.59 12.17
C ASP A 146 3.95 -11.25 11.51
N PHE A 147 3.22 -10.48 10.68
CA PHE A 147 2.16 -11.01 9.84
C PHE A 147 2.16 -10.38 8.45
N ILE A 148 1.72 -11.15 7.46
CA ILE A 148 1.43 -10.71 6.09
C ILE A 148 0.03 -11.19 5.74
N ILE A 149 -0.83 -10.33 5.19
CA ILE A 149 -2.15 -10.79 4.75
C ILE A 149 -2.13 -11.35 3.32
N SER A 150 -3.03 -12.27 3.05
CA SER A 150 -3.28 -12.84 1.73
C SER A 150 -4.78 -12.90 1.41
N SER A 151 -5.10 -13.20 0.16
CA SER A 151 -6.48 -13.29 -0.33
C SER A 151 -6.98 -14.72 -0.59
N SER A 152 -6.10 -15.70 -0.60
CA SER A 152 -6.42 -17.11 -0.83
C SER A 152 -5.20 -17.99 -0.52
N GLU A 153 -5.41 -19.29 -0.33
CA GLU A 153 -4.37 -20.29 -0.08
C GLU A 153 -3.24 -20.21 -1.12
N ASP A 154 -3.58 -20.17 -2.42
CA ASP A 154 -2.61 -20.03 -3.51
C ASP A 154 -1.76 -18.76 -3.40
N VAL A 155 -2.37 -17.66 -2.97
CA VAL A 155 -1.64 -16.40 -2.73
C VAL A 155 -0.81 -16.51 -1.46
N SER A 156 -1.29 -17.21 -0.43
CA SER A 156 -0.55 -17.44 0.82
C SER A 156 0.78 -18.15 0.55
N GLN A 157 0.76 -19.23 -0.24
CA GLN A 157 1.96 -19.98 -0.64
C GLN A 157 2.97 -19.09 -1.38
N ARG A 158 2.49 -18.28 -2.34
CA ARG A 158 3.34 -17.33 -3.09
C ARG A 158 3.94 -16.26 -2.17
N MET A 159 3.15 -15.72 -1.24
CA MET A 159 3.61 -14.69 -0.31
C MET A 159 4.63 -15.25 0.68
N ALA A 160 4.43 -16.46 1.21
CA ALA A 160 5.40 -17.13 2.07
C ALA A 160 6.74 -17.35 1.36
N SER A 161 6.74 -17.85 0.11
CA SER A 161 7.94 -17.98 -0.71
C SER A 161 8.63 -16.63 -0.96
N ALA A 162 7.89 -15.68 -1.53
CA ALA A 162 8.43 -14.38 -1.92
C ALA A 162 9.01 -13.60 -0.75
N PHE A 163 8.40 -13.66 0.43
CA PHE A 163 8.86 -12.96 1.63
C PHE A 163 9.79 -13.80 2.51
N ARG A 164 9.99 -15.09 2.18
CA ARG A 164 10.74 -16.06 3.00
C ARG A 164 10.28 -16.07 4.45
N VAL A 165 8.98 -16.21 4.64
CA VAL A 165 8.35 -16.36 5.96
C VAL A 165 7.64 -17.70 6.05
N ASP A 166 7.52 -18.20 7.27
CA ASP A 166 6.72 -19.37 7.56
C ASP A 166 5.23 -19.10 7.25
N LEU A 167 4.52 -20.14 6.84
CA LEU A 167 3.13 -20.04 6.39
C LEU A 167 2.17 -19.58 7.51
N ASP A 168 2.50 -19.87 8.77
CA ASP A 168 1.75 -19.45 9.96
C ASP A 168 1.76 -17.92 10.19
N LYS A 169 2.71 -17.21 9.58
CA LYS A 169 2.74 -15.73 9.56
C LYS A 169 1.88 -15.14 8.45
N ILE A 170 1.36 -15.97 7.54
CA ILE A 170 0.42 -15.53 6.52
C ILE A 170 -1.01 -15.67 7.03
N ILE A 171 -1.74 -14.56 7.07
CA ILE A 171 -3.13 -14.53 7.55
C ILE A 171 -4.05 -14.29 6.36
N GLU A 172 -4.84 -15.30 6.01
CA GLU A 172 -5.80 -15.21 4.92
C GLU A 172 -7.06 -14.45 5.37
N THR A 173 -7.09 -13.14 5.08
CA THR A 173 -8.22 -12.26 5.42
C THR A 173 -8.94 -11.69 4.22
N GLY A 174 -8.38 -11.86 3.01
CA GLY A 174 -8.69 -10.94 1.92
C GLY A 174 -7.99 -9.60 2.11
N TYR A 175 -8.28 -8.67 1.20
CA TYR A 175 -7.67 -7.34 1.19
C TYR A 175 -8.67 -6.27 1.63
N PRO A 176 -8.39 -5.43 2.64
CA PRO A 176 -9.33 -4.42 3.13
C PRO A 176 -9.90 -3.48 2.06
N ARG A 177 -9.16 -3.22 0.98
CA ARG A 177 -9.66 -2.40 -0.14
C ARG A 177 -10.79 -3.06 -0.93
N MET A 178 -10.91 -4.39 -0.86
CA MET A 178 -11.93 -5.16 -1.55
C MET A 178 -13.28 -5.08 -0.84
N ASP A 179 -13.30 -4.86 0.47
CA ASP A 179 -14.54 -4.67 1.25
C ASP A 179 -15.42 -3.56 0.66
N LYS A 180 -14.77 -2.48 0.18
CA LYS A 180 -15.51 -1.39 -0.46
C LYS A 180 -16.13 -1.80 -1.79
N ILE A 181 -15.43 -2.63 -2.58
CA ILE A 181 -15.95 -3.16 -3.86
C ILE A 181 -17.15 -4.08 -3.64
N LEU A 182 -17.16 -4.82 -2.54
CA LEU A 182 -18.25 -5.71 -2.14
C LEU A 182 -19.40 -4.97 -1.44
N SER A 183 -19.28 -3.66 -1.22
CA SER A 183 -20.32 -2.85 -0.59
C SER A 183 -21.51 -2.64 -1.54
N PRO A 184 -22.73 -2.39 -1.01
CA PRO A 184 -23.90 -2.12 -1.83
C PRO A 184 -23.67 -0.99 -2.85
N LYS A 185 -24.29 -1.12 -4.04
CA LYS A 185 -24.11 -0.21 -5.17
C LYS A 185 -24.31 1.26 -4.79
N ASP A 186 -25.28 1.55 -3.93
CA ASP A 186 -25.61 2.92 -3.50
C ASP A 186 -24.47 3.58 -2.71
N GLU A 187 -23.64 2.80 -2.02
CA GLU A 187 -22.45 3.31 -1.32
C GLU A 187 -21.26 3.55 -2.26
N LEU A 188 -21.21 2.84 -3.39
CA LEU A 188 -20.14 2.95 -4.39
C LEU A 188 -20.26 4.22 -5.23
N LEU A 189 -21.49 4.68 -5.48
CA LEU A 189 -21.76 5.85 -6.34
C LEU A 189 -21.22 7.18 -5.76
N ASN A 190 -20.93 7.22 -4.46
CA ASN A 190 -20.37 8.40 -3.78
C ASN A 190 -18.83 8.49 -3.84
N ILE A 191 -18.14 7.53 -4.47
CA ILE A 191 -16.66 7.46 -4.47
C ILE A 191 -16.04 8.28 -5.62
N PHE A 192 -16.78 8.56 -6.70
CA PHE A 192 -16.22 9.25 -7.85
C PHE A 192 -16.16 10.78 -7.60
N PRO A 193 -14.96 11.38 -7.52
CA PRO A 193 -14.81 12.82 -7.30
C PRO A 193 -15.26 13.65 -8.51
N GLU A 194 -15.25 13.04 -9.70
CA GLU A 194 -15.80 13.66 -10.90
C GLU A 194 -17.31 13.40 -10.97
N LYS A 195 -18.10 14.44 -10.73
CA LYS A 195 -19.53 14.53 -11.08
C LYS A 195 -19.75 14.55 -12.60
N LYS A 196 -19.00 13.75 -13.38
CA LYS A 196 -19.38 13.51 -14.77
C LYS A 196 -20.64 12.67 -14.74
N ASP A 197 -21.63 13.06 -15.52
CA ASP A 197 -22.84 12.27 -15.65
C ASP A 197 -22.56 11.04 -16.51
N TRP A 198 -22.04 9.99 -15.88
CA TRP A 198 -21.72 8.74 -16.55
C TRP A 198 -22.98 7.96 -16.94
N LYS A 199 -24.16 8.36 -16.43
CA LYS A 199 -25.45 7.69 -16.73
C LYS A 199 -25.87 7.86 -18.18
N GLN A 200 -25.31 8.84 -18.89
CA GLN A 200 -25.58 9.04 -20.32
C GLN A 200 -25.01 7.92 -21.20
N PHE A 201 -23.97 7.21 -20.73
CA PHE A 201 -23.32 6.14 -21.47
C PHE A 201 -23.93 4.79 -21.12
N SER A 202 -24.21 3.99 -22.15
CA SER A 202 -24.70 2.61 -21.99
C SER A 202 -23.60 1.65 -21.52
N LYS A 203 -22.33 1.97 -21.82
CA LYS A 203 -21.16 1.15 -21.50
C LYS A 203 -20.05 2.02 -20.90
N ILE A 204 -19.41 1.54 -19.85
CA ILE A 204 -18.24 2.18 -19.24
C ILE A 204 -17.09 1.17 -19.27
N ILE A 205 -16.00 1.54 -19.92
CA ILE A 205 -14.82 0.70 -20.14
C ILE A 205 -13.68 1.23 -19.28
N LEU A 206 -13.02 0.36 -18.50
CA LEU A 206 -11.80 0.68 -17.78
C LEU A 206 -10.60 0.08 -18.52
N TYR A 207 -9.68 0.93 -18.97
CA TYR A 207 -8.38 0.51 -19.47
C TYR A 207 -7.29 0.91 -18.47
N ALA A 208 -6.60 -0.09 -17.90
CA ALA A 208 -5.58 0.09 -16.87
C ALA A 208 -4.29 -0.66 -17.25
N PRO A 209 -3.51 -0.16 -18.22
CA PRO A 209 -2.29 -0.81 -18.67
C PRO A 209 -1.20 -0.82 -17.60
N THR A 210 -0.38 -1.87 -17.57
CA THR A 210 0.80 -1.89 -16.71
C THR A 210 1.91 -1.01 -17.27
N HIS A 211 2.68 -0.36 -16.40
CA HIS A 211 3.88 0.37 -16.81
C HIS A 211 4.88 -0.53 -17.56
N ARG A 212 5.44 0.00 -18.64
CA ARG A 212 6.63 -0.56 -19.32
C ARG A 212 7.85 0.31 -18.94
N ARG A 213 8.97 -0.35 -18.58
CA ARG A 213 10.22 0.30 -18.14
C ARG A 213 10.02 1.43 -17.11
N GLU A 214 9.23 1.18 -16.06
CA GLU A 214 8.92 2.19 -15.02
C GLU A 214 8.31 3.50 -15.56
N GLY A 215 7.57 3.42 -16.68
CA GLY A 215 6.99 4.59 -17.33
C GLY A 215 7.94 5.37 -18.23
N ARG A 216 9.18 4.89 -18.44
CA ARG A 216 10.19 5.52 -19.29
C ARG A 216 10.32 4.91 -20.69
N GLY A 217 9.46 3.96 -21.06
CA GLY A 217 9.47 3.45 -22.43
C GLY A 217 8.44 2.39 -22.73
N GLY A 218 8.19 2.19 -24.02
CA GLY A 218 7.18 1.31 -24.59
C GLY A 218 6.12 2.12 -25.33
N ALA A 219 5.70 1.65 -26.51
CA ALA A 219 4.56 2.23 -27.21
C ALA A 219 3.33 2.14 -26.30
N SER A 220 2.76 3.30 -25.95
CA SER A 220 1.40 3.36 -25.46
C SER A 220 0.48 2.84 -26.55
N LEU A 221 -0.58 2.13 -26.17
CA LEU A 221 -1.66 1.79 -27.10
C LEU A 221 -2.15 3.04 -27.86
N PHE A 222 -2.04 4.20 -27.21
CA PHE A 222 -2.48 5.49 -27.72
C PHE A 222 -1.44 6.26 -28.54
N ASP A 223 -0.18 5.83 -28.58
CA ASP A 223 0.86 6.52 -29.37
C ASP A 223 0.65 6.29 -30.88
N SER A 224 0.02 5.17 -31.26
CA SER A 224 -0.24 4.79 -32.65
C SER A 224 -1.74 4.68 -32.97
N MET A 225 -2.61 5.16 -32.10
CA MET A 225 -4.07 5.06 -32.27
C MET A 225 -4.62 6.33 -32.93
N ASP A 226 -5.50 6.16 -33.91
CA ASP A 226 -6.33 7.24 -34.41
C ASP A 226 -7.44 7.55 -33.40
N TYR A 227 -7.27 8.63 -32.63
CA TYR A 227 -8.23 9.05 -31.61
C TYR A 227 -9.59 9.47 -32.20
N LEU A 228 -9.64 9.97 -33.43
CA LEU A 228 -10.90 10.36 -34.05
C LEU A 228 -11.72 9.12 -34.35
N LYS A 229 -11.11 8.15 -35.03
CA LYS A 229 -11.75 6.86 -35.31
C LYS A 229 -12.11 6.10 -34.04
N PHE A 230 -11.26 6.15 -33.02
CA PHE A 230 -11.53 5.50 -31.75
C PHE A 230 -12.69 6.15 -30.99
N ASN A 231 -12.76 7.49 -30.96
CA ASN A 231 -13.89 8.20 -30.38
C ASN A 231 -15.18 8.01 -31.16
N GLU A 232 -15.12 7.87 -32.49
CA GLU A 232 -16.27 7.55 -33.33
C GLU A 232 -16.82 6.16 -32.97
N ILE A 233 -15.96 5.15 -32.82
CA ILE A 233 -16.36 3.80 -32.36
C ILE A 233 -17.03 3.89 -30.98
N LEU A 234 -16.43 4.59 -30.02
CA LEU A 234 -17.00 4.76 -28.68
C LEU A 234 -18.37 5.46 -28.72
N SER A 235 -18.50 6.48 -29.57
CA SER A 235 -19.76 7.23 -29.73
C SER A 235 -20.85 6.36 -30.36
N ASN A 236 -20.53 5.60 -31.41
CA ASN A 236 -21.44 4.67 -32.07
C ASN A 236 -21.93 3.57 -31.11
N GLU A 237 -21.09 3.15 -30.17
CA GLU A 237 -21.43 2.16 -29.14
C GLU A 237 -22.05 2.75 -27.87
N ASN A 238 -22.28 4.07 -27.84
CA ASN A 238 -22.67 4.83 -26.65
C ASN A 238 -21.86 4.42 -25.41
N ALA A 239 -20.53 4.42 -25.56
CA ALA A 239 -19.56 3.96 -24.58
C ALA A 239 -18.60 5.08 -24.16
N ALA A 240 -18.17 5.06 -22.90
CA ALA A 240 -17.07 5.90 -22.42
C ALA A 240 -15.93 5.02 -21.90
N MET A 241 -14.69 5.39 -22.23
CA MET A 241 -13.50 4.69 -21.73
C MET A 241 -12.71 5.57 -20.76
N PHE A 242 -12.44 5.04 -19.58
CA PHE A 242 -11.53 5.60 -18.59
C PHE A 242 -10.16 4.95 -18.72
N ILE A 243 -9.12 5.77 -18.83
CA ILE A 243 -7.72 5.33 -18.91
C ILE A 243 -7.05 5.67 -17.59
N LYS A 244 -6.49 4.66 -16.91
CA LYS A 244 -5.83 4.80 -15.61
C LYS A 244 -4.31 4.75 -15.71
#